data_AF-A0A7S4HH79-F1
#
_entry.id   AF-A0A7S4HH79-F1
#
_cell.length_a   1.000
_cell.length_b   1.000
_cell.length_c   1.000
_cell.angle_alpha   90.00
_cell.angle_beta   90.00
_cell.angle_gamma   90.00
#
_symmetry.space_group_name_H-M   'P 1'
#
loop_
_entity.id
_entity.type
_entity.pdbx_description
1 polymer ?
#
loop_
_entity_poly.entity_id
_entity_poly.type
_entity_poly.pdbx_seq_one_letter_code
_entity_poly.pdbx_strand_id
1 'polypeptide(L)'
;QKGEPPRGLGNVRQLLSAAASWEARGGSDQEDTEDTRARARRKCDKLFTAGIEANREGRTGHACRLLHSAALLRPTPSMVLSVANLRLKLQMPAVALPMYDYVVRAPSATPKEVAMAKKKQAAALQLLHQHPGKWDEMGDLEA
;
A
#
# COMPACT_ATOMS: atom_id res chain seq x y z
N GLN A 1 -0.80 -15.35 -19.95
CA GLN A 1 -2.20 -15.09 -19.56
C GLN A 1 -2.35 -13.60 -19.23
N LYS A 2 -3.13 -12.85 -20.00
CA LYS A 2 -3.47 -11.45 -19.70
C LYS A 2 -4.55 -11.47 -18.61
N GLY A 3 -4.14 -11.50 -17.35
CA GLY A 3 -5.06 -11.47 -16.22
C GLY A 3 -5.61 -10.06 -16.04
N GLU A 4 -6.93 -9.92 -15.98
CA GLU A 4 -7.57 -8.73 -15.45
C GLU A 4 -7.01 -8.38 -14.06
N PRO A 5 -6.93 -7.09 -13.69
CA PRO A 5 -6.52 -6.70 -12.35
C PRO A 5 -7.44 -7.38 -11.33
N PRO A 6 -6.90 -7.92 -10.23
CA PRO A 6 -7.75 -8.47 -9.18
C PRO A 6 -8.68 -7.37 -8.66
N ARG A 7 -9.99 -7.63 -8.62
CA ARG A 7 -10.96 -6.71 -8.03
C ARG A 7 -10.83 -6.70 -6.49
N GLY A 8 -11.24 -5.60 -5.86
CA GLY A 8 -11.36 -5.50 -4.40
C GLY A 8 -10.04 -5.48 -3.64
N LEU A 9 -8.99 -4.87 -4.20
CA LEU A 9 -7.67 -4.78 -3.56
C LEU A 9 -7.58 -3.67 -2.49
N GLY A 10 -8.67 -2.93 -2.25
CA GLY A 10 -8.76 -1.81 -1.31
C GLY A 10 -8.47 -0.46 -1.98
N ASN A 11 -9.08 0.61 -1.46
CA ASN A 11 -9.06 1.93 -2.08
C ASN A 11 -7.78 2.71 -1.77
N VAL A 12 -6.97 3.03 -2.77
CA VAL A 12 -5.68 3.71 -2.55
C VAL A 12 -5.85 5.12 -2.00
N ARG A 13 -6.87 5.86 -2.43
CA ARG A 13 -7.17 7.19 -1.90
C ARG A 13 -7.50 7.13 -0.40
N GLN A 14 -8.28 6.12 0.02
CA GLN A 14 -8.57 5.89 1.43
C GLN A 14 -7.30 5.62 2.23
N LEU A 15 -6.41 4.78 1.71
CA LEU A 15 -5.14 4.47 2.38
C LEU A 15 -4.22 5.69 2.49
N LEU A 16 -4.05 6.47 1.42
CA LEU A 16 -3.23 7.67 1.45
C LEU A 16 -3.82 8.74 2.38
N SER A 17 -5.15 8.87 2.42
CA SER A 17 -5.82 9.74 3.38
C SER A 17 -5.55 9.30 4.82
N ALA A 18 -5.67 8.00 5.12
CA ALA A 18 -5.37 7.47 6.45
C ALA A 18 -3.91 7.73 6.84
N ALA A 19 -2.98 7.56 5.90
CA ALA A 19 -1.55 7.78 6.09
C ALA A 19 -1.22 9.24 6.40
N ALA A 20 -1.76 10.18 5.62
CA ALA A 20 -1.60 11.61 5.87
C ALA A 20 -2.17 12.02 7.25
N SER A 21 -3.36 11.53 7.61
CA SER A 21 -3.94 11.80 8.93
C SER A 21 -3.13 11.21 10.08
N TRP A 22 -2.55 10.02 9.89
CA TRP A 22 -1.68 9.39 10.88
C TRP A 22 -0.41 10.20 11.13
N GLU A 23 0.25 10.69 10.07
CA GLU A 23 1.44 11.54 10.21
C GLU A 23 1.12 12.89 10.86
N ALA A 24 -0.01 13.51 10.51
CA ALA A 24 -0.44 14.77 11.11
C ALA A 24 -0.62 14.67 12.65
N ARG A 25 -0.96 13.48 13.16
CA ARG A 25 -1.06 13.19 14.61
C ARG A 25 0.26 12.74 15.25
N GLY A 26 1.39 12.92 14.57
CA GLY A 26 2.71 12.47 15.03
C GLY A 26 2.84 10.95 15.11
N GLY A 27 2.03 10.22 14.35
CA GLY A 27 1.99 8.75 14.39
C GLY A 27 1.54 8.19 15.74
N SER A 28 0.76 8.98 16.49
CA SER A 28 0.22 8.57 17.78
C SER A 28 -1.25 8.15 17.65
N ASP A 29 -1.59 7.09 18.39
CA ASP A 29 -2.96 6.61 18.55
C ASP A 29 -3.70 7.57 19.52
N GLN A 30 -4.10 8.74 19.04
CA GLN A 30 -4.94 9.69 19.79
C GLN A 30 -6.42 9.47 19.47
N GLU A 31 -7.26 9.57 20.52
CA GLU A 31 -8.74 9.53 20.58
C GLU A 31 -9.41 8.21 21.01
N ASP A 32 -8.68 7.09 21.07
CA ASP A 32 -9.24 5.79 21.48
C ASP A 32 -8.81 5.35 22.88
N THR A 33 -9.71 4.64 23.59
CA THR A 33 -9.35 3.95 24.84
C THR A 33 -8.17 3.00 24.60
N GLU A 34 -7.34 2.78 25.62
CA GLU A 34 -6.19 1.87 25.55
C GLU A 34 -6.57 0.47 25.00
N ASP A 35 -7.74 -0.02 25.39
CA ASP A 35 -8.31 -1.28 24.91
C ASP A 35 -8.57 -1.31 23.40
N THR A 36 -9.16 -0.24 22.85
CA THR A 36 -9.45 -0.13 21.42
C THR A 36 -8.15 -0.09 20.62
N ARG A 37 -7.16 0.67 21.09
CA ARG A 37 -5.82 0.75 20.49
C ARG A 37 -5.11 -0.60 20.49
N ALA A 38 -5.13 -1.29 21.62
CA ALA A 38 -4.52 -2.61 21.75
C ALA A 38 -5.19 -3.64 20.82
N ARG A 39 -6.51 -3.59 20.64
CA ARG A 39 -7.23 -4.43 19.67
C ARG A 39 -6.85 -4.10 18.24
N ALA A 40 -6.79 -2.82 17.87
CA ALA A 40 -6.40 -2.37 16.53
C ALA A 40 -4.98 -2.81 16.19
N ARG A 41 -4.02 -2.65 17.12
CA ARG A 41 -2.64 -3.11 16.98
C ARG A 41 -2.57 -4.62 16.76
N ARG A 42 -3.22 -5.42 17.61
CA ARG A 42 -3.27 -6.89 17.44
C ARG A 42 -3.87 -7.30 16.11
N LYS A 43 -4.93 -6.61 15.66
CA LYS A 43 -5.56 -6.88 14.36
C LYS A 43 -4.62 -6.53 13.20
N CYS A 44 -3.94 -5.39 13.28
CA CYS A 44 -2.93 -4.97 12.32
C CYS A 44 -1.79 -5.99 12.20
N ASP A 45 -1.23 -6.44 13.32
CA ASP A 45 -0.14 -7.42 13.35
C ASP A 45 -0.58 -8.77 12.74
N LYS A 46 -1.80 -9.23 13.05
CA LYS A 46 -2.37 -10.45 12.45
C LYS A 46 -2.51 -10.34 10.93
N LEU A 47 -3.08 -9.23 10.45
CA LEU A 47 -3.26 -8.98 9.02
C LEU A 47 -1.92 -8.87 8.30
N PHE A 48 -0.94 -8.19 8.91
CA PHE A 48 0.39 -8.04 8.35
C PHE A 48 1.09 -9.39 8.20
N THR A 49 1.14 -10.19 9.26
CA THR A 49 1.75 -11.54 9.24
C THR A 49 1.10 -12.42 8.17
N ALA A 50 -0.23 -12.51 8.15
CA ALA A 50 -0.95 -13.29 7.14
C ALA A 50 -0.69 -12.78 5.72
N GLY A 51 -0.57 -11.46 5.53
CA GLY A 51 -0.25 -10.87 4.23
C GLY A 51 1.16 -11.21 3.75
N ILE A 52 2.13 -11.26 4.66
CA ILE A 52 3.51 -11.66 4.35
C ILE A 52 3.56 -13.16 3.98
N GLU A 53 2.86 -14.02 4.71
CA GLU A 53 2.73 -15.45 4.40
C GLU A 53 2.09 -15.67 3.03
N ALA A 54 0.94 -15.02 2.76
CA ALA A 54 0.28 -15.10 1.46
C ALA A 54 1.19 -14.64 0.30
N ASN A 55 2.03 -13.62 0.51
CA ASN A 55 3.00 -13.18 -0.51
C ASN A 55 4.13 -14.20 -0.72
N ARG A 56 4.59 -14.88 0.34
CA ARG A 56 5.59 -15.96 0.24
C ARG A 56 5.06 -17.16 -0.56
N GLU A 57 3.78 -17.46 -0.42
CA GLU A 57 3.08 -18.52 -1.15
C GLU A 57 2.69 -18.13 -2.59
N GLY A 58 3.08 -16.93 -3.06
CA GLY A 58 2.75 -16.45 -4.40
C GLY A 58 1.30 -15.96 -4.57
N ARG A 59 0.49 -15.96 -3.50
CA ARG A 59 -0.90 -15.45 -3.49
C ARG A 59 -0.94 -13.92 -3.44
N THR A 60 -0.32 -13.27 -4.43
CA THR A 60 -0.03 -11.83 -4.45
C THR A 60 -1.27 -10.95 -4.29
N GLY A 61 -2.38 -11.27 -4.94
CA GLY A 61 -3.64 -10.53 -4.80
C GLY A 61 -4.23 -10.59 -3.39
N HIS A 62 -4.16 -11.76 -2.75
CA HIS A 62 -4.64 -11.94 -1.37
C HIS A 62 -3.73 -11.21 -0.37
N ALA A 63 -2.42 -11.34 -0.54
CA ALA A 63 -1.44 -10.59 0.24
C ALA A 63 -1.69 -9.08 0.16
N CYS A 64 -2.00 -8.57 -1.03
CA CYS A 64 -2.25 -7.16 -1.23
C CYS A 64 -3.47 -6.68 -0.43
N ARG A 65 -4.58 -7.45 -0.42
CA ARG A 65 -5.76 -7.14 0.41
C ARG A 65 -5.45 -7.11 1.90
N LEU A 66 -4.71 -8.11 2.38
CA LEU A 66 -4.36 -8.23 3.81
C LEU A 66 -3.45 -7.08 4.26
N LEU A 67 -2.39 -6.79 3.49
CA LEU A 67 -1.48 -5.70 3.80
C LEU A 67 -2.13 -4.32 3.65
N HIS A 68 -3.04 -4.15 2.68
CA HIS A 68 -3.82 -2.93 2.56
C HIS A 68 -4.70 -2.72 3.80
N SER A 69 -5.39 -3.77 4.24
CA SER A 69 -6.22 -3.72 5.46
C SER A 69 -5.39 -3.44 6.71
N ALA A 70 -4.19 -4.02 6.82
CA ALA A 70 -3.27 -3.71 7.91
C ALA A 70 -2.82 -2.24 7.89
N ALA A 71 -2.49 -1.73 6.70
CA ALA A 71 -2.05 -0.36 6.50
C ALA A 71 -3.17 0.65 6.81
N LEU A 72 -4.45 0.33 6.57
CA LEU A 72 -5.56 1.19 6.98
C LEU A 72 -5.68 1.34 8.50
N LEU A 73 -5.24 0.34 9.27
CA LEU A 73 -5.25 0.41 10.73
C LEU A 73 -4.07 1.21 11.27
N ARG A 74 -2.87 1.03 10.69
CA ARG A 74 -1.63 1.71 11.12
C ARG A 74 -0.75 2.03 9.91
N PRO A 75 -1.00 3.14 9.20
CA PRO A 75 -0.38 3.43 7.91
C PRO A 75 1.05 3.97 8.06
N THR A 76 1.99 3.10 8.41
CA THR A 76 3.41 3.46 8.41
C THR A 76 3.97 3.48 6.99
N PRO A 77 5.05 4.26 6.70
CA PRO A 77 5.71 4.24 5.40
C PRO A 77 6.09 2.84 4.93
N SER A 78 6.55 1.98 5.85
CA SER A 78 6.88 0.59 5.57
C SER A 78 5.68 -0.23 5.06
N MET A 79 4.50 -0.03 5.67
CA MET A 79 3.29 -0.72 5.24
C MET A 79 2.80 -0.19 3.89
N VAL A 80 2.78 1.12 3.70
CA VAL A 80 2.42 1.74 2.41
C VAL A 80 3.36 1.26 1.29
N LEU A 81 4.67 1.22 1.55
CA LEU A 81 5.68 0.69 0.63
C LEU A 81 5.44 -0.78 0.27
N SER A 82 5.06 -1.59 1.26
CA SER A 82 4.75 -3.01 1.05
C SER A 82 3.52 -3.20 0.15
N VAL A 83 2.46 -2.41 0.36
CA VAL A 83 1.27 -2.44 -0.51
C VAL A 83 1.63 -1.97 -1.92
N ALA A 84 2.39 -0.88 -2.07
CA ALA A 84 2.84 -0.36 -3.35
C ALA A 84 3.62 -1.42 -4.14
N ASN A 85 4.53 -2.15 -3.47
CA ASN A 85 5.29 -3.24 -4.08
C ASN A 85 4.42 -4.39 -4.58
N LEU A 86 3.36 -4.76 -3.84
CA LEU A 86 2.42 -5.79 -4.29
C LEU A 86 1.57 -5.29 -5.47
N ARG A 87 1.13 -4.04 -5.46
CA ARG A 87 0.42 -3.43 -6.61
C ARG A 87 1.29 -3.42 -7.86
N LEU A 88 2.57 -3.09 -7.72
CA LEU A 88 3.51 -3.15 -8.84
C LEU A 88 3.72 -4.58 -9.37
N LYS A 89 3.83 -5.59 -8.48
CA LYS A 89 3.88 -7.01 -8.88
C LYS A 89 2.64 -7.47 -9.63
N LEU A 90 1.47 -6.93 -9.27
CA LEU A 90 0.19 -7.16 -9.95
C LEU A 90 0.06 -6.37 -11.26
N GLN A 91 1.16 -5.79 -11.75
CA GLN A 91 1.17 -4.94 -12.93
C GLN A 91 0.26 -3.72 -12.79
N MET A 92 0.08 -3.14 -11.59
CA MET A 92 -0.74 -1.94 -11.42
C MET A 92 0.15 -0.71 -11.15
N PRO A 93 1.00 -0.27 -12.11
CA PRO A 93 1.97 0.79 -11.84
C PRO A 93 1.31 2.15 -11.57
N ALA A 94 0.22 2.49 -12.28
CA ALA A 94 -0.53 3.74 -12.05
C ALA A 94 -1.00 3.87 -10.58
N VAL A 95 -1.47 2.75 -10.02
CA VAL A 95 -1.96 2.67 -8.63
C VAL A 95 -0.81 2.67 -7.62
N ALA A 96 0.33 2.06 -7.95
CA ALA A 96 1.48 1.99 -7.06
C ALA A 96 2.24 3.33 -6.94
N LEU A 97 2.29 4.14 -8.00
CA LEU A 97 3.03 5.40 -8.04
C LEU A 97 2.72 6.40 -6.93
N PRO A 98 1.44 6.77 -6.68
CA PRO A 98 1.14 7.74 -5.62
C PRO A 98 1.53 7.22 -4.23
N MET A 99 1.59 5.90 -4.04
CA MET A 99 2.04 5.30 -2.79
C MET A 99 3.55 5.39 -2.60
N TYR A 100 4.34 5.16 -3.66
CA TYR A 100 5.79 5.38 -3.60
C TYR A 100 6.12 6.84 -3.36
N ASP A 101 5.39 7.73 -4.02
CA ASP A 101 5.54 9.16 -3.86
C ASP A 101 5.25 9.63 -2.43
N TYR A 102 4.18 9.11 -1.80
CA TYR A 102 3.94 9.32 -0.37
C TYR A 102 5.16 8.89 0.47
N VAL A 103 5.68 7.68 0.28
CA VAL A 103 6.82 7.17 1.06
C VAL A 103 8.07 8.03 0.90
N VAL A 104 8.28 8.62 -0.28
CA VAL A 104 9.42 9.52 -0.54
C VAL A 104 9.30 10.84 0.22
N ARG A 105 8.07 11.32 0.46
CA ARG A 105 7.78 12.59 1.13
C ARG A 105 7.49 12.46 2.62
N ALA A 106 7.13 11.27 3.07
CA ALA A 106 6.78 10.95 4.46
C ALA A 106 7.94 11.30 5.41
N PRO A 107 7.76 12.22 6.37
CA PRO A 107 8.80 12.58 7.34
C PRO A 107 9.26 11.40 8.20
N SER A 108 8.37 10.42 8.39
CA SER A 108 8.63 9.23 9.20
C SER A 108 9.36 8.11 8.44
N ALA A 109 9.59 8.26 7.13
CA ALA A 109 10.24 7.24 6.32
C ALA A 109 11.75 7.20 6.54
N THR A 110 12.31 6.00 6.67
CA THR A 110 13.76 5.82 6.78
C THR A 110 14.46 6.08 5.44
N PRO A 111 15.76 6.45 5.44
CA PRO A 111 16.52 6.63 4.19
C PRO A 111 16.49 5.40 3.27
N LYS A 112 16.46 4.20 3.86
CA LYS A 112 16.37 2.93 3.12
C LYS A 112 15.02 2.77 2.43
N GLU A 113 13.93 3.12 3.11
CA GLU A 113 12.58 3.09 2.53
C GLU A 113 12.43 4.10 1.41
N VAL A 114 12.94 5.33 1.59
CA VAL A 114 12.95 6.37 0.56
C VAL A 114 13.75 5.91 -0.66
N ALA A 115 14.95 5.36 -0.47
CA ALA A 115 15.77 4.85 -1.57
C ALA A 115 15.08 3.71 -2.34
N MET A 116 14.43 2.79 -1.61
CA MET A 116 13.65 1.71 -2.22
C MET A 116 12.44 2.25 -2.99
N ALA A 117 11.70 3.19 -2.41
CA ALA A 117 10.54 3.82 -3.02
C ALA A 117 10.93 4.54 -4.33
N LYS A 118 12.00 5.34 -4.33
CA LYS A 118 12.52 6.00 -5.55
C LYS A 118 12.90 4.99 -6.63
N LYS A 119 13.62 3.92 -6.27
CA LYS A 119 13.98 2.85 -7.22
C LYS A 119 12.74 2.20 -7.83
N LYS A 120 11.72 1.92 -7.00
CA LYS A 120 10.49 1.27 -7.45
C LYS A 120 9.56 2.21 -8.23
N GLN A 121 9.55 3.49 -7.90
CA GLN A 121 8.85 4.54 -8.64
C GLN A 121 9.39 4.63 -10.07
N ALA A 122 10.71 4.63 -10.26
CA ALA A 122 11.32 4.60 -11.59
C ALA A 122 10.90 3.36 -12.40
N ALA A 123 10.88 2.18 -11.77
CA ALA A 123 10.42 0.95 -12.42
C ALA A 123 8.92 1.01 -12.79
N ALA A 124 8.08 1.58 -11.93
CA ALA A 124 6.66 1.76 -12.21
C ALA A 124 6.42 2.74 -13.37
N LEU A 125 7.17 3.84 -13.43
CA LEU A 125 7.14 4.76 -14.58
C LEU A 125 7.56 4.05 -15.87
N GLN A 126 8.61 3.24 -15.86
CA GLN A 126 9.03 2.48 -17.04
C GLN A 126 7.92 1.54 -17.54
N LEU A 127 7.24 0.83 -16.63
CA LEU A 127 6.13 -0.06 -16.98
C LEU A 127 4.94 0.70 -17.58
N LEU A 128 4.64 1.92 -17.10
CA LEU A 128 3.61 2.76 -17.72
C LEU A 128 3.99 3.17 -19.14
N HIS A 129 5.23 3.62 -19.36
CA HIS A 129 5.71 4.04 -20.68
C HIS A 129 5.73 2.88 -21.69
N GLN A 130 5.97 1.64 -21.24
CA GLN A 130 5.95 0.45 -22.10
C GLN A 130 4.53 0.01 -22.50
N HIS A 131 3.51 0.45 -21.75
CA HIS A 131 2.12 0.05 -21.96
C HIS A 131 1.15 1.25 -21.91
N PRO A 132 1.33 2.26 -22.77
CA PRO A 132 0.40 3.39 -22.86
C PRO A 132 -0.97 2.87 -23.32
N GLY A 133 -2.03 3.23 -22.59
CA GLY A 133 -3.42 2.86 -22.91
C GLY A 133 -3.98 1.59 -22.24
N LYS A 134 -3.16 0.76 -21.59
CA LYS A 134 -3.68 -0.42 -20.85
C LYS A 134 -4.32 -0.05 -19.50
N TRP A 135 -4.04 1.16 -19.01
CA TRP A 135 -4.33 1.54 -17.62
C TRP A 135 -5.39 2.64 -17.49
N ASP A 136 -5.74 3.32 -18.58
CA ASP A 136 -6.78 4.37 -18.58
C ASP A 136 -8.17 3.78 -18.30
N GLU A 137 -8.41 2.52 -18.65
CA GLU A 137 -9.66 1.80 -18.34
C GLU A 137 -9.74 1.25 -16.90
N MET A 138 -8.65 1.31 -16.12
CA MET A 138 -8.62 0.78 -14.75
C MET A 138 -8.82 1.83 -13.66
N GLY A 139 -8.83 3.12 -14.01
CA GLY A 139 -9.05 4.22 -13.06
C GLY A 139 -10.45 4.25 -12.45
N ASP A 140 -11.44 3.68 -13.14
CA ASP A 140 -12.85 3.69 -12.74
C ASP A 140 -13.32 2.44 -11.96
N LEU A 141 -12.44 1.45 -11.74
CA LEU A 141 -12.82 0.17 -11.12
C LEU A 141 -12.80 0.15 -9.57
N GLU A 142 -12.68 1.32 -8.92
CA GLU A 142 -12.78 1.44 -7.45
C GLU A 142 -14.04 2.23 -6.98
N ALA A 143 -15.06 2.38 -7.84
CA ALA A 143 -16.39 2.85 -7.48
C ALA A 143 -17.33 1.71 -7.04
#